data_AF-A0A5Y7ILZ1-F1
#
_entry.id   AF-A0A5Y7ILZ1-F1
#
_cell.length_a   1.000
_cell.length_b   1.000
_cell.length_c   1.000
_cell.angle_alpha   90.00
_cell.angle_beta   90.00
_cell.angle_gamma   90.00
#
_symmetry.space_group_name_H-M   'P 1'
#
loop_
_entity.id
_entity.type
_entity.pdbx_description
1 polymer ?
#
loop_
_entity_poly.entity_id
_entity_poly.type
_entity_poly.pdbx_seq_one_letter_code
_entity_poly.pdbx_strand_id
1 'polypeptide(L)' 'IVNNPKQSDFIGKKGIIVVKGHGWSNARGHVTLWNGSICSDQCHLLNDPDNGPFVPEVGTLWILP' A
#
# COMPACT_ATOMS: atom_id res chain seq x y z
N ILE A 1 5.18 9.96 2.55
CA ILE A 1 6.05 8.87 2.05
C ILE A 1 6.52 8.10 3.28
N VAL A 2 6.41 6.78 3.29
CA VAL A 2 6.76 5.88 4.40
C VAL A 2 7.56 4.72 3.83
N ASN A 3 8.69 4.37 4.47
CA ASN A 3 9.53 3.24 4.07
C ASN A 3 9.07 1.96 4.79
N ASN A 4 9.13 0.81 4.11
CA ASN A 4 8.65 -0.48 4.61
C ASN A 4 7.21 -0.33 5.17
N PRO A 5 6.25 0.08 4.33
CA PRO A 5 4.97 0.60 4.79
C PRO A 5 4.08 -0.51 5.36
N LYS A 6 3.47 -0.28 6.53
CA LYS A 6 2.47 -1.15 7.15
C LYS A 6 1.14 -0.40 7.33
N GLN A 7 0.05 -1.14 7.54
CA GLN A 7 -1.29 -0.55 7.72
C GLN A 7 -1.33 0.52 8.83
N SER A 8 -0.61 0.31 9.93
CA SER A 8 -0.62 1.23 11.06
C SER A 8 -0.02 2.62 10.76
N ASP A 9 0.77 2.77 9.71
CA ASP A 9 1.36 4.06 9.32
C ASP A 9 0.33 5.00 8.67
N PHE A 10 -0.82 4.47 8.22
CA PHE A 10 -1.86 5.21 7.50
C PHE A 10 -3.20 5.25 8.24
N ILE A 11 -3.28 4.75 9.47
CA ILE A 11 -4.50 4.75 10.29
C ILE A 11 -5.06 6.17 10.43
N GLY A 12 -6.38 6.29 10.30
CA GLY A 12 -7.09 7.56 10.49
C GLY A 12 -6.99 8.56 9.33
N LYS A 13 -6.36 8.17 8.21
CA LYS A 13 -6.32 8.94 6.96
C LYS A 13 -7.02 8.16 5.86
N LYS A 14 -7.65 8.83 4.90
CA LYS A 14 -8.32 8.18 3.75
C LYS A 14 -7.89 8.84 2.44
N GLY A 15 -7.82 8.08 1.36
CA GLY A 15 -7.52 8.60 0.04
C GLY A 15 -6.90 7.59 -0.91
N ILE A 16 -6.07 8.05 -1.84
CA ILE A 16 -5.40 7.20 -2.84
C ILE A 16 -4.03 6.81 -2.28
N ILE A 17 -3.78 5.51 -2.18
CA ILE A 17 -2.49 4.96 -1.72
C ILE A 17 -1.75 4.31 -2.89
N VAL A 18 -0.45 4.59 -2.96
CA VAL A 18 0.49 3.96 -3.91
C VAL A 18 1.56 3.24 -3.10
N VAL A 19 1.74 1.95 -3.35
CA VAL A 19 2.77 1.12 -2.73
C VAL A 19 3.73 0.63 -3.79
N LYS A 20 4.99 1.06 -3.71
CA LYS A 20 6.07 0.63 -4.63
C LYS A 20 6.95 -0.41 -3.98
N GLY A 21 7.49 -1.31 -4.78
CA GLY A 21 8.37 -2.36 -4.32
C GLY A 21 8.90 -3.22 -5.47
N HIS A 22 9.44 -4.39 -5.12
CA HIS A 22 9.99 -5.35 -6.07
C HIS A 22 9.37 -6.75 -5.89
N GLY A 23 9.62 -7.66 -6.82
CA GLY A 23 9.21 -9.07 -6.74
C GLY A 23 8.12 -9.48 -7.73
N TRP A 24 7.23 -8.58 -8.11
CA TRP A 24 6.40 -8.77 -9.31
C TRP A 24 7.18 -8.47 -10.58
N SER A 25 7.01 -9.30 -11.61
CA SER A 25 7.73 -9.18 -12.89
C SER A 25 7.09 -8.17 -13.85
N ASN A 26 5.80 -7.85 -13.65
CA ASN A 26 4.98 -7.04 -14.54
C ASN A 26 4.51 -5.71 -13.91
N ALA A 27 4.82 -5.47 -12.63
CA ALA A 27 4.40 -4.27 -11.91
C ALA A 27 5.50 -3.78 -10.95
N ARG A 28 5.66 -2.46 -10.86
CA ARG A 28 6.57 -1.80 -9.91
C ARG A 28 5.91 -1.51 -8.54
N GLY A 29 4.63 -1.82 -8.42
CA GLY A 29 3.82 -1.49 -7.25
C GLY A 29 2.33 -1.60 -7.54
N HIS A 30 1.53 -1.24 -6.54
CA HIS A 30 0.07 -1.24 -6.56
C HIS A 30 -0.50 0.15 -6.25
N VAL A 31 -1.67 0.46 -6.81
CA VAL A 31 -2.40 1.72 -6.58
C VAL A 31 -3.85 1.41 -6.29
N THR A 32 -4.36 1.89 -5.15
CA THR A 32 -5.74 1.62 -4.70
C THR A 32 -6.27 2.73 -3.81
N LEU A 33 -7.52 2.59 -3.34
CA LEU A 33 -8.10 3.45 -2.32
C LEU A 33 -7.85 2.87 -0.93
N TRP A 34 -7.62 3.74 0.05
CA TRP A 34 -7.44 3.43 1.47
C TRP A 34 -8.45 4.24 2.28
N ASN A 35 -9.16 3.62 3.22
CA ASN A 35 -10.22 4.29 3.99
C ASN A 35 -9.83 4.64 5.45
N GLY A 36 -8.59 4.34 5.87
CA GLY A 36 -8.14 4.49 7.25
C GLY A 36 -7.95 3.18 8.00
N SER A 37 -8.43 2.07 7.44
CA SER A 37 -8.28 0.72 8.00
C SER A 37 -8.01 -0.36 6.96
N ILE A 38 -8.65 -0.28 5.79
CA ILE A 38 -8.55 -1.26 4.69
C ILE A 38 -8.45 -0.54 3.34
N CYS A 39 -8.06 -1.31 2.33
CA CYS A 39 -8.10 -0.86 0.94
C CYS A 39 -9.40 -1.25 0.24
N SER A 40 -9.70 -0.62 -0.91
CA SER A 40 -10.86 -1.02 -1.73
C SER A 40 -10.70 -2.41 -2.35
N ASP A 41 -9.46 -2.85 -2.53
CA ASP A 41 -9.02 -4.21 -2.86
C ASP A 41 -7.91 -4.62 -1.86
N GLN A 42 -6.84 -5.27 -2.31
CA GLN A 42 -5.64 -5.57 -1.52
C GLN A 42 -4.74 -4.35 -1.34
N CYS A 43 -4.17 -4.19 -0.14
CA CYS A 43 -3.31 -3.04 0.14
C CYS A 43 -1.89 -3.23 -0.35
N HIS A 44 -1.40 -4.46 -0.40
CA HIS A 44 -0.02 -4.81 -0.73
C HIS A 44 1.01 -4.08 0.14
N LEU A 45 0.64 -3.82 1.41
CA LEU A 45 1.53 -3.34 2.46
C LEU A 45 2.32 -4.51 3.05
N LEU A 46 3.24 -4.23 3.98
CA LEU A 46 3.99 -5.28 4.67
C LEU A 46 3.05 -6.32 5.28
N ASN A 47 3.40 -7.60 5.10
CA ASN A 47 2.67 -8.78 5.59
C ASN A 47 1.24 -8.93 5.04
N ASP A 48 0.90 -8.25 3.96
CA ASP A 48 -0.35 -8.53 3.23
C ASP A 48 -0.30 -9.98 2.69
N PRO A 49 -1.29 -10.84 3.00
CA PRO A 49 -1.28 -12.25 2.60
C PRO A 49 -1.28 -12.44 1.08
N ASP A 50 -1.74 -11.44 0.32
CA ASP A 50 -1.88 -11.52 -1.13
C ASP A 50 -0.65 -10.97 -1.88
N ASN A 51 0.44 -10.61 -1.17
CA ASN A 51 1.66 -10.11 -1.80
C ASN A 51 2.34 -11.11 -2.76
N GLY A 52 2.22 -12.41 -2.50
CA GLY A 52 3.01 -13.41 -3.21
C GLY A 52 4.51 -13.06 -3.11
N PRO A 53 5.23 -12.85 -4.24
CA PRO A 53 6.65 -12.47 -4.21
C PRO A 53 6.90 -10.97 -3.97
N PHE A 54 5.85 -10.12 -3.93
CA PHE A 54 6.01 -8.67 -3.79
C PHE A 54 6.51 -8.27 -2.40
N VAL A 55 7.56 -7.46 -2.36
CA VAL A 55 8.12 -6.86 -1.15
C VAL A 55 7.94 -5.34 -1.23
N PRO A 56 7.08 -4.74 -0.39
CA PRO A 56 6.81 -3.31 -0.43
C PRO A 56 7.94 -2.51 0.23
N GLU A 57 8.43 -1.50 -0.49
CA GLU A 57 9.54 -0.64 -0.06
C GLU A 57 9.06 0.74 0.36
N VAL A 58 8.12 1.33 -0.39
CA VAL A 58 7.70 2.73 -0.19
C VAL A 58 6.18 2.90 -0.38
N GLY A 59 5.52 3.47 0.63
CA GLY A 59 4.10 3.83 0.60
C GLY A 59 3.89 5.35 0.54
N THR A 60 2.96 5.80 -0.30
CA THR A 60 2.55 7.22 -0.41
C THR A 60 1.03 7.32 -0.40
N LEU A 61 0.48 8.22 0.42
CA LEU A 61 -0.96 8.47 0.52
C LEU A 61 -1.25 9.92 0.16
N TRP A 62 -2.17 10.12 -0.79
CA TRP A 62 -2.80 11.42 -1.04
C TRP A 62 -4.17 11.42 -0.38
N ILE A 63 -4.36 12.33 0.57
CA ILE A 63 -5.60 12.42 1.34
C ILE A 63 -6.72 12.95 0.45
N LEU A 64 -7.88 12.30 0.50
CA LEU A 64 -9.12 12.78 -0.11
C LEU A 64 -10.05 13.35 0.98
N PRO A 65 -10.82 14.42 0.66
CA PRO A 65 -11.76 15.06 1.59
C PRO A 65 -12.85 14.10 2.09
#